data_AF-A0A972JCK8-F1
#
_entry.id   AF-A0A972JCK8-F1
#
_cell.length_a   1.000
_cell.length_b   1.000
_cell.length_c   1.000
_cell.angle_alpha   90.00
_cell.angle_beta   90.00
_cell.angle_gamma   90.00
#
_symmetry.space_group_name_H-M   'P 1'
#
loop_
_entity.id
_entity.type
_entity.pdbx_description
1 polymer ?
#
loop_
_entity_poly.entity_id
_entity_poly.type
_entity_poly.pdbx_seq_one_letter_code
_entity_poly.pdbx_strand_id
1 'polypeptide(L)'
;MWFRAMTGKIERLAEVENRLAADLQASAAEGEAQARTEMWVDITLASVSIVVALTLLWLVTTQVTRSIAQVLRAANALAEGDLTTRVESNSKDETGQLLAAMQATVAKLYQIINEVRHASDHLASGAEEVSATAQSLSQGASEQAASVEETSASIEQMSASIAQNTENAKVTDGMAAKAASEAAEGGEAVKRTVEAMKSIAGKIGIIDDIAYQTNLLA
;
A
#
# COMPACT_ATOMS: atom_id res chain seq x y z
N MET A 1 53.45 -98.30 -81.33
CA MET A 1 52.84 -98.17 -79.98
C MET A 1 53.10 -96.82 -79.30
N TRP A 2 54.13 -96.06 -79.67
CA TRP A 2 54.49 -94.80 -78.99
C TRP A 2 53.58 -93.60 -79.31
N PHE A 3 53.09 -93.47 -80.56
CA PHE A 3 52.27 -92.32 -80.99
C PHE A 3 50.88 -92.26 -80.31
N ARG A 4 50.22 -93.41 -80.12
CA ARG A 4 48.93 -93.52 -79.38
C ARG A 4 49.08 -93.13 -77.90
N ALA A 5 50.21 -93.44 -77.29
CA ALA A 5 50.48 -93.09 -75.90
C ALA A 5 50.74 -91.59 -75.73
N MET A 6 51.32 -90.93 -76.75
CA MET A 6 51.55 -89.50 -76.75
C MET A 6 50.28 -88.70 -77.03
N THR A 7 49.44 -89.12 -78.00
CA THR A 7 48.14 -88.48 -78.25
C THR A 7 47.19 -88.61 -77.05
N GLY A 8 47.16 -89.77 -76.38
CA GLY A 8 46.34 -89.93 -75.17
C GLY A 8 46.87 -89.14 -73.95
N LYS A 9 48.17 -88.84 -73.89
CA LYS A 9 48.73 -87.92 -72.88
C LYS A 9 48.34 -86.46 -73.16
N ILE A 10 48.36 -86.03 -74.41
CA ILE A 10 47.95 -84.68 -74.83
C ILE A 10 46.44 -84.48 -74.56
N GLU A 11 45.63 -85.50 -74.85
CA GLU A 11 44.19 -85.47 -74.61
C GLU A 11 43.85 -85.42 -73.11
N ARG A 12 44.58 -86.17 -72.27
CA ARG A 12 44.46 -86.06 -70.81
C ARG A 12 44.97 -84.73 -70.27
N LEU A 13 46.01 -84.14 -70.85
CA LEU A 13 46.50 -82.82 -70.44
C LEU A 13 45.51 -81.72 -70.83
N ALA A 14 44.90 -81.79 -72.02
CA ALA A 14 43.85 -80.88 -72.45
C ALA A 14 42.58 -81.02 -71.58
N GLU A 15 42.24 -82.24 -71.17
CA GLU A 15 41.12 -82.47 -70.24
C GLU A 15 41.41 -81.93 -68.83
N VAL A 16 42.64 -82.12 -68.34
CA VAL A 16 43.08 -81.55 -67.05
C VAL A 16 43.15 -80.02 -67.11
N GLU A 17 43.62 -79.44 -68.22
CA GLU A 17 43.65 -77.99 -68.43
C GLU A 17 42.23 -77.40 -68.48
N ASN A 18 41.31 -78.04 -69.22
CA ASN A 18 39.91 -77.60 -69.27
C ASN A 18 39.20 -77.76 -67.91
N ARG A 19 39.46 -78.83 -67.17
CA ARG A 19 38.92 -79.01 -65.80
C ARG A 19 39.50 -77.98 -64.84
N LEU A 20 40.81 -77.73 -64.92
CA LEU A 20 41.48 -76.73 -64.08
C LEU A 20 40.98 -75.32 -64.39
N ALA A 21 40.76 -74.98 -65.67
CA ALA A 21 40.19 -73.70 -66.08
C ALA A 21 38.73 -73.55 -65.60
N ALA A 22 37.93 -74.61 -65.65
CA ALA A 22 36.56 -74.61 -65.14
C ALA A 22 36.51 -74.47 -63.60
N ASP A 23 37.37 -75.18 -62.87
CA ASP A 23 37.46 -75.06 -61.40
C ASP A 23 38.00 -73.68 -60.98
N LEU A 24 38.98 -73.13 -61.69
CA LEU A 24 39.48 -71.76 -61.47
C LEU A 24 38.38 -70.71 -61.71
N GLN A 25 37.56 -70.87 -62.75
CA GLN A 25 36.41 -70.00 -63.00
C GLN A 25 35.32 -70.16 -61.92
N ALA A 26 35.06 -71.38 -61.44
CA ALA A 26 34.10 -71.64 -60.38
C ALA A 26 34.54 -71.01 -59.04
N SER A 27 35.79 -71.21 -58.63
CA SER A 27 36.33 -70.58 -57.40
C SER A 27 36.43 -69.05 -57.51
N ALA A 28 36.73 -68.51 -58.69
CA ALA A 28 36.67 -67.06 -58.93
C ALA A 28 35.23 -66.52 -58.81
N ALA A 29 34.25 -67.22 -59.37
CA ALA A 29 32.83 -66.84 -59.29
C ALA A 29 32.26 -66.96 -57.86
N GLU A 30 32.67 -67.98 -57.10
CA GLU A 30 32.31 -68.15 -55.68
C GLU A 30 32.90 -67.02 -54.82
N GLY A 31 34.17 -66.66 -55.02
CA GLY A 31 34.82 -65.55 -54.32
C GLY A 31 34.17 -64.19 -54.64
N GLU A 32 33.78 -63.95 -55.89
CA GLU A 32 33.03 -62.74 -56.28
C GLU A 32 31.62 -62.71 -55.67
N ALA A 33 30.93 -63.85 -55.58
CA ALA A 33 29.61 -63.93 -54.95
C ALA A 33 29.67 -63.69 -53.44
N GLN A 34 30.70 -64.23 -52.78
CA GLN A 34 30.94 -64.04 -51.36
C GLN A 34 31.30 -62.58 -51.04
N ALA A 35 32.21 -61.97 -51.82
CA ALA A 35 32.57 -60.56 -51.67
C ALA A 35 31.40 -59.60 -51.92
N ARG A 36 30.52 -59.89 -52.90
CA ARG A 36 29.29 -59.11 -53.12
C ARG A 36 28.33 -59.17 -51.93
N THR A 37 28.22 -60.33 -51.30
CA THR A 37 27.29 -60.52 -50.17
C THR A 37 27.78 -59.78 -48.92
N GLU A 38 29.08 -59.82 -48.61
CA GLU A 38 29.68 -59.03 -47.52
C GLU A 38 29.52 -57.52 -47.75
N MET A 39 29.72 -57.05 -48.98
CA MET A 39 29.53 -55.63 -49.33
C MET A 39 28.09 -55.14 -49.06
N TRP A 40 27.07 -55.94 -49.36
CA TRP A 40 25.67 -55.56 -49.07
C TRP A 40 25.34 -55.57 -47.57
N VAL A 41 25.96 -56.46 -46.80
CA VAL A 41 25.79 -56.50 -45.33
C VAL A 41 26.35 -55.22 -44.69
N ASP A 42 27.54 -54.78 -45.09
CA ASP A 42 28.14 -53.54 -44.57
C ASP A 42 27.34 -52.28 -44.98
N ILE A 43 26.87 -52.23 -46.23
CA ILE A 43 26.04 -51.12 -46.71
C ILE A 43 24.72 -51.05 -45.94
N THR A 44 24.05 -52.19 -45.74
CA THR A 44 22.77 -52.23 -45.01
C THR A 44 22.97 -51.87 -43.54
N LEU A 45 24.04 -52.34 -42.90
CA LEU A 45 24.39 -51.96 -41.53
C LEU A 45 24.66 -50.45 -41.40
N ALA A 46 25.50 -49.89 -42.27
CA ALA A 46 25.78 -48.46 -42.30
C ALA A 46 24.50 -47.63 -42.53
N SER A 47 23.63 -48.10 -43.43
CA SER A 47 22.34 -47.46 -43.71
C SER A 47 21.43 -47.46 -42.48
N VAL A 48 21.33 -48.59 -41.77
CA VAL A 48 20.54 -48.69 -40.54
C VAL A 48 21.09 -47.77 -39.45
N SER A 49 22.41 -47.72 -39.26
CA SER A 49 23.04 -46.80 -38.30
C SER A 49 22.74 -45.34 -38.62
N ILE A 50 22.79 -44.94 -39.89
CA ILE A 50 22.43 -43.59 -40.33
C ILE A 50 20.96 -43.29 -40.03
N VAL A 51 20.05 -44.21 -40.37
CA VAL A 51 18.61 -44.04 -40.11
C VAL A 51 18.34 -43.90 -38.61
N VAL A 52 18.95 -44.71 -37.77
CA VAL A 52 18.81 -44.61 -36.31
C VAL A 52 19.36 -43.27 -35.80
N ALA A 53 20.55 -42.86 -36.25
CA ALA A 53 21.14 -41.58 -35.85
C ALA A 53 20.25 -40.40 -36.25
N LEU A 54 19.74 -40.38 -37.49
CA LEU A 54 18.83 -39.33 -37.97
C LEU A 54 17.51 -39.32 -37.19
N THR A 55 16.97 -40.50 -36.87
CA THR A 55 15.72 -40.62 -36.11
C THR A 55 15.90 -40.10 -34.68
N LEU A 56 17.00 -40.45 -34.01
CA LEU A 56 17.33 -39.95 -32.68
C LEU A 56 17.57 -38.43 -32.69
N LEU A 57 18.31 -37.92 -33.68
CA LEU A 57 18.59 -36.50 -33.82
C LEU A 57 17.29 -35.71 -34.04
N TRP A 58 16.41 -36.20 -34.92
CA TRP A 58 15.09 -35.63 -35.12
C TRP A 58 14.22 -35.64 -33.85
N LEU A 59 14.20 -36.75 -33.10
CA LEU A 59 13.41 -36.88 -31.88
C LEU A 59 13.91 -35.97 -30.75
N VAL A 60 15.22 -35.89 -30.54
CA VAL A 60 15.83 -35.03 -29.51
C VAL A 60 15.65 -33.55 -29.87
N THR A 61 15.92 -33.15 -31.11
CA THR A 61 15.74 -31.75 -31.54
C THR A 61 14.28 -31.34 -31.40
N THR A 62 13.32 -32.16 -31.85
CA THR A 62 11.90 -31.80 -31.76
C THR A 62 11.38 -31.72 -30.33
N GLN A 63 11.80 -32.61 -29.43
CA GLN A 63 11.46 -32.54 -28.00
C GLN A 63 12.03 -31.28 -27.34
N VAL A 64 13.34 -31.05 -27.45
CA VAL A 64 14.02 -29.95 -26.77
C VAL A 64 13.53 -28.59 -27.27
N THR A 65 13.39 -28.41 -28.59
CA THR A 65 12.90 -27.14 -29.16
C THR A 65 11.47 -26.83 -28.71
N ARG A 66 10.60 -27.85 -28.58
CA ARG A 66 9.23 -27.64 -28.09
C ARG A 66 9.19 -27.23 -26.62
N SER A 67 9.97 -27.89 -25.76
CA SER A 67 10.04 -27.55 -24.33
C SER A 67 10.62 -26.15 -24.11
N ILE A 68 11.71 -25.79 -24.79
CA ILE A 68 12.31 -24.44 -24.70
C ILE A 68 11.32 -23.38 -25.17
N ALA A 69 10.56 -23.64 -26.23
CA ALA A 69 9.54 -22.70 -26.71
C ALA A 69 8.39 -22.50 -25.70
N GLN A 70 8.09 -23.48 -24.83
CA GLN A 70 7.14 -23.31 -23.72
C GLN A 70 7.72 -22.44 -22.61
N VAL A 71 8.97 -22.68 -22.21
CA VAL A 71 9.68 -21.84 -21.23
C VAL A 71 9.75 -20.40 -21.72
N LEU A 72 10.13 -20.17 -22.98
CA LEU A 72 10.24 -18.84 -23.55
C LEU A 72 8.88 -18.11 -23.59
N ARG A 73 7.80 -18.81 -23.91
CA ARG A 73 6.44 -18.24 -23.86
C ARG A 73 6.03 -17.86 -22.44
N ALA A 74 6.28 -18.74 -21.46
CA ALA A 74 6.01 -18.44 -20.05
C ALA A 74 6.84 -17.23 -19.57
N ALA A 75 8.12 -17.15 -19.96
CA ALA A 75 9.00 -16.05 -19.60
C ALA A 75 8.55 -14.73 -20.24
N ASN A 76 8.14 -14.75 -21.50
CA ASN A 76 7.60 -13.57 -22.17
C ASN A 76 6.28 -13.12 -21.56
N ALA A 77 5.35 -14.05 -21.27
CA ALA A 77 4.10 -13.73 -20.58
C ALA A 77 4.37 -13.09 -19.21
N LEU A 78 5.30 -13.66 -18.44
CA LEU A 78 5.74 -13.08 -17.17
C LEU A 78 6.38 -11.69 -17.33
N ALA A 79 7.20 -11.48 -18.37
CA ALA A 79 7.81 -10.18 -18.66
C ALA A 79 6.77 -9.12 -19.07
N GLU A 80 5.67 -9.53 -19.69
CA GLU A 80 4.50 -8.69 -20.00
C GLU A 80 3.56 -8.50 -18.80
N GLY A 81 3.83 -9.18 -17.67
CA GLY A 81 3.00 -9.10 -16.46
C GLY A 81 1.77 -10.02 -16.48
N ASP A 82 1.65 -10.90 -17.46
CA ASP A 82 0.61 -11.92 -17.49
C ASP A 82 0.94 -13.09 -16.55
N LEU A 83 0.32 -13.08 -15.37
CA LEU A 83 0.41 -14.15 -14.37
C LEU A 83 -0.70 -15.21 -14.52
N THR A 84 -1.52 -15.14 -15.58
CA THR A 84 -2.63 -16.08 -15.81
C THR A 84 -2.22 -17.29 -16.64
N THR A 85 -1.07 -17.22 -17.31
CA THR A 85 -0.56 -18.29 -18.15
C THR A 85 -0.23 -19.53 -17.31
N ARG A 86 -0.95 -20.63 -17.58
CA ARG A 86 -0.72 -21.93 -16.95
C ARG A 86 0.36 -22.70 -17.71
N VAL A 87 1.45 -22.98 -17.03
CA VAL A 87 2.58 -23.72 -17.60
C VAL A 87 2.56 -25.15 -17.04
N GLU A 88 2.27 -26.13 -17.89
CA GLU A 88 2.22 -27.54 -17.50
C GLU A 88 3.49 -28.26 -17.95
N SER A 89 4.20 -28.89 -17.01
CA SER A 89 5.40 -29.69 -17.30
C SER A 89 5.08 -31.18 -17.22
N ASN A 90 5.19 -31.87 -18.35
CA ASN A 90 5.16 -33.34 -18.39
C ASN A 90 6.56 -33.95 -18.50
N SER A 91 7.61 -33.12 -18.57
CA SER A 91 8.99 -33.62 -18.66
C SER A 91 9.64 -33.73 -17.29
N LYS A 92 10.47 -34.75 -17.10
CA LYS A 92 11.26 -34.98 -15.87
C LYS A 92 12.73 -34.57 -16.02
N ASP A 93 13.09 -34.02 -17.16
CA ASP A 93 14.42 -33.48 -17.45
C ASP A 93 14.61 -32.07 -16.85
N GLU A 94 15.78 -31.49 -17.10
CA GLU A 94 16.15 -30.14 -16.66
C GLU A 94 15.20 -29.07 -17.18
N THR A 95 14.62 -29.26 -18.38
CA THR A 95 13.64 -28.32 -18.94
C THR A 95 12.34 -28.37 -18.14
N GLY A 96 11.93 -29.56 -17.70
CA GLY A 96 10.77 -29.74 -16.85
C GLY A 96 10.94 -29.13 -15.46
N GLN A 97 12.14 -29.23 -14.87
CA GLN A 97 12.47 -28.58 -13.60
C GLN A 97 12.46 -27.05 -13.71
N LEU A 98 13.01 -26.50 -14.81
CA LEU A 98 12.98 -25.06 -15.09
C LEU A 98 11.54 -24.55 -15.23
N LEU A 99 10.69 -25.30 -15.92
CA LEU A 99 9.28 -24.97 -16.11
C LEU A 99 8.51 -24.96 -14.77
N ALA A 100 8.77 -25.94 -13.90
CA ALA A 100 8.21 -26.01 -12.56
C ALA A 100 8.66 -24.84 -11.68
N ALA A 101 9.95 -24.47 -11.73
CA ALA A 101 10.48 -23.31 -11.02
C ALA A 101 9.82 -22.00 -11.49
N MET A 102 9.67 -21.81 -12.81
CA MET A 102 8.94 -20.66 -13.37
C MET A 102 7.49 -20.62 -12.88
N GLN A 103 6.79 -21.75 -12.86
CA GLN A 103 5.42 -21.82 -12.36
C GLN A 103 5.34 -21.42 -10.89
N ALA A 104 6.28 -21.87 -10.06
CA ALA A 104 6.35 -21.45 -8.66
C ALA A 104 6.59 -19.93 -8.52
N THR A 105 7.45 -19.35 -9.38
CA THR A 105 7.67 -17.90 -9.43
C THR A 105 6.40 -17.13 -9.81
N VAL A 106 5.70 -17.57 -10.87
CA VAL A 106 4.44 -16.96 -11.30
C VAL A 106 3.40 -17.03 -10.19
N ALA A 107 3.24 -18.20 -9.54
CA ALA A 107 2.32 -18.38 -8.43
C ALA A 107 2.66 -17.46 -7.24
N LYS A 108 3.96 -17.32 -6.92
CA LYS A 108 4.39 -16.45 -5.81
C LYS A 108 4.16 -14.97 -6.14
N LEU A 109 4.45 -14.54 -7.36
CA LEU A 109 4.16 -13.18 -7.81
C LEU A 109 2.67 -12.90 -7.81
N TYR A 110 1.83 -13.85 -8.24
CA TYR A 110 0.37 -13.71 -8.19
C TYR A 110 -0.12 -13.50 -6.76
N GLN A 111 0.40 -14.30 -5.81
CA GLN A 111 0.09 -14.12 -4.40
C GLN A 111 0.50 -12.72 -3.89
N ILE A 112 1.73 -12.28 -4.19
CA ILE A 112 2.24 -10.97 -3.76
C ILE A 112 1.39 -9.84 -4.35
N ILE A 113 1.05 -9.89 -5.64
CA ILE A 113 0.19 -8.88 -6.28
C ILE A 113 -1.19 -8.84 -5.64
N ASN A 114 -1.75 -10.01 -5.30
CA ASN A 114 -3.04 -10.05 -4.61
C ASN A 114 -2.97 -9.47 -3.19
N GLU A 115 -1.90 -9.77 -2.44
CA GLU A 115 -1.64 -9.17 -1.13
C GLU A 115 -1.47 -7.64 -1.22
N VAL A 116 -0.73 -7.14 -2.22
CA VAL A 116 -0.55 -5.70 -2.49
C VAL A 116 -1.88 -5.04 -2.85
N ARG A 117 -2.72 -5.70 -3.66
CA ARG A 117 -4.05 -5.20 -4.02
C ARG A 117 -4.94 -5.08 -2.77
N HIS A 118 -5.00 -6.12 -1.96
CA HIS A 118 -5.75 -6.09 -0.70
C HIS A 118 -5.25 -4.99 0.25
N ALA A 119 -3.92 -4.84 0.39
CA ALA A 119 -3.34 -3.77 1.20
C ALA A 119 -3.70 -2.38 0.65
N SER A 120 -3.75 -2.22 -0.67
CA SER A 120 -4.14 -0.97 -1.32
C SER A 120 -5.61 -0.64 -1.12
N ASP A 121 -6.50 -1.64 -1.20
CA ASP A 121 -7.93 -1.47 -0.90
C ASP A 121 -8.14 -1.06 0.56
N HIS A 122 -7.45 -1.71 1.50
CA HIS A 122 -7.48 -1.33 2.92
C HIS A 122 -6.94 0.09 3.16
N LEU A 123 -5.85 0.47 2.47
CA LEU A 123 -5.29 1.82 2.57
C LEU A 123 -6.27 2.87 2.02
N ALA A 124 -6.95 2.59 0.91
CA ALA A 124 -7.96 3.47 0.33
C ALA A 124 -9.13 3.69 1.30
N SER A 125 -9.68 2.60 1.87
CA SER A 125 -10.75 2.70 2.88
C SER A 125 -10.29 3.47 4.12
N GLY A 126 -9.08 3.22 4.62
CA GLY A 126 -8.52 3.96 5.75
C GLY A 126 -8.34 5.45 5.46
N ALA A 127 -7.94 5.81 4.24
CA ALA A 127 -7.82 7.20 3.82
C ALA A 127 -9.18 7.91 3.76
N GLU A 128 -10.23 7.24 3.31
CA GLU A 128 -11.60 7.78 3.31
C GLU A 128 -12.10 8.05 4.75
N GLU A 129 -11.85 7.12 5.68
CA GLU A 129 -12.21 7.29 7.09
C GLU A 129 -11.45 8.45 7.75
N VAL A 130 -10.14 8.57 7.48
CA VAL A 130 -9.33 9.71 7.96
C VAL A 130 -9.84 11.01 7.39
N SER A 131 -10.20 11.06 6.10
CA SER A 131 -10.77 12.26 5.46
C SER A 131 -12.10 12.66 6.12
N ALA A 132 -12.99 11.71 6.38
CA ALA A 132 -14.26 11.96 7.06
C ALA A 132 -14.05 12.49 8.50
N THR A 133 -13.08 11.91 9.21
CA THR A 133 -12.70 12.33 10.56
C THR A 133 -12.12 13.75 10.56
N ALA A 134 -11.23 14.06 9.61
CA ALA A 134 -10.63 15.38 9.47
C ALA A 134 -11.70 16.44 9.15
N GLN A 135 -12.68 16.14 8.30
CA GLN A 135 -13.78 17.04 7.99
C GLN A 135 -14.64 17.31 9.24
N SER A 136 -14.97 16.28 10.00
CA SER A 136 -15.73 16.40 11.25
C SER A 136 -14.97 17.21 12.31
N LEU A 137 -13.65 17.00 12.42
CA LEU A 137 -12.79 17.77 13.30
C LEU A 137 -12.72 19.24 12.88
N SER A 138 -12.58 19.52 11.59
CA SER A 138 -12.57 20.89 11.06
C SER A 138 -13.88 21.63 11.33
N GLN A 139 -15.02 20.93 11.21
CA GLN A 139 -16.33 21.48 11.56
C GLN A 139 -16.41 21.79 13.06
N GLY A 140 -16.05 20.84 13.92
CA GLY A 140 -16.04 21.04 15.37
C GLY A 140 -15.08 22.15 15.83
N ALA A 141 -13.92 22.28 15.18
CA ALA A 141 -12.99 23.38 15.45
C ALA A 141 -13.57 24.75 15.06
N SER A 142 -14.34 24.82 13.97
CA SER A 142 -15.03 26.04 13.55
C SER A 142 -16.15 26.42 14.53
N GLU A 143 -16.90 25.45 15.02
CA GLU A 143 -17.92 25.65 16.06
C GLU A 143 -17.32 26.09 17.40
N GLN A 144 -16.17 25.52 17.78
CA GLN A 144 -15.41 25.97 18.95
C GLN A 144 -14.91 27.41 18.79
N ALA A 145 -14.38 27.76 17.62
CA ALA A 145 -13.93 29.13 17.35
C ALA A 145 -15.07 30.14 17.51
N ALA A 146 -16.25 29.84 16.94
CA ALA A 146 -17.45 30.66 17.10
C ALA A 146 -17.89 30.78 18.57
N SER A 147 -17.87 29.67 19.32
CA SER A 147 -18.22 29.67 20.75
C SER A 147 -17.26 30.52 21.58
N VAL A 148 -15.96 30.53 21.22
CA VAL A 148 -14.95 31.38 21.85
C VAL A 148 -15.19 32.85 21.52
N GLU A 149 -15.55 33.19 20.28
CA GLU A 149 -15.92 34.56 19.91
C GLU A 149 -17.13 35.07 20.69
N GLU A 150 -18.18 34.26 20.84
CA GLU A 150 -19.37 34.61 21.63
C GLU A 150 -19.04 34.79 23.12
N THR A 151 -18.16 33.93 23.66
CA THR A 151 -17.69 34.05 25.04
C THR A 151 -16.88 35.33 25.25
N SER A 152 -15.98 35.67 24.32
CA SER A 152 -15.21 36.92 24.35
C SER A 152 -16.12 38.14 24.30
N ALA A 153 -17.12 38.16 23.41
CA ALA A 153 -18.10 39.24 23.34
C ALA A 153 -18.91 39.38 24.66
N SER A 154 -19.27 38.25 25.26
CA SER A 154 -19.95 38.23 26.57
C SER A 154 -19.06 38.81 27.68
N ILE A 155 -17.74 38.52 27.64
CA ILE A 155 -16.76 39.09 28.56
C ILE A 155 -16.61 40.61 28.34
N GLU A 156 -16.61 41.09 27.10
CA GLU A 156 -16.57 42.53 26.81
C GLU A 156 -17.80 43.24 27.37
N GLN A 157 -19.00 42.69 27.14
CA GLN A 157 -20.25 43.25 27.67
C GLN A 157 -20.28 43.21 29.22
N MET A 158 -19.73 42.16 29.82
CA MET A 158 -19.58 42.04 31.27
C MET A 158 -18.62 43.09 31.82
N SER A 159 -17.48 43.31 31.15
CA SER A 159 -16.51 44.34 31.52
C SER A 159 -17.12 45.75 31.48
N ALA A 160 -17.90 46.05 30.43
CA ALA A 160 -18.64 47.31 30.34
C ALA A 160 -19.64 47.48 31.50
N SER A 161 -20.36 46.41 31.85
CA SER A 161 -21.32 46.41 32.96
C SER A 161 -20.62 46.62 34.32
N ILE A 162 -19.44 46.02 34.52
CA ILE A 162 -18.61 46.21 35.73
C ILE A 162 -18.12 47.66 35.82
N ALA A 163 -17.67 48.25 34.70
CA ALA A 163 -17.25 49.64 34.65
C ALA A 163 -18.40 50.59 34.98
N GLN A 164 -19.59 50.35 34.43
CA GLN A 164 -20.79 51.11 34.74
C GLN A 164 -21.20 50.98 36.22
N ASN A 165 -21.17 49.77 36.78
CA ASN A 165 -21.46 49.56 38.21
C ASN A 165 -20.45 50.30 39.10
N THR A 166 -19.18 50.32 38.71
CA THR A 166 -18.13 51.05 39.42
C THR A 166 -18.40 52.56 39.40
N GLU A 167 -18.81 53.11 38.26
CA GLU A 167 -19.15 54.53 38.15
C GLU A 167 -20.41 54.87 38.96
N ASN A 168 -21.45 54.03 38.89
CA ASN A 168 -22.65 54.18 39.72
C ASN A 168 -22.31 54.16 41.22
N ALA A 169 -21.38 53.31 41.64
CA ALA A 169 -20.91 53.26 43.03
C ALA A 169 -20.20 54.57 43.44
N LYS A 170 -19.35 55.15 42.58
CA LYS A 170 -18.71 56.45 42.84
C LYS A 170 -19.72 57.59 42.93
N VAL A 171 -20.71 57.63 42.04
CA VAL A 171 -21.79 58.63 42.09
C VAL A 171 -22.57 58.48 43.39
N THR A 172 -22.91 57.25 43.79
CA THR A 172 -23.62 56.95 45.04
C THR A 172 -22.81 57.39 46.26
N ASP A 173 -21.51 57.11 46.29
CA ASP A 173 -20.59 57.55 47.35
C ASP A 173 -20.55 59.07 47.47
N GLY A 174 -20.44 59.78 46.34
CA GLY A 174 -20.51 61.24 46.29
C GLY A 174 -21.85 61.81 46.77
N MET A 175 -22.96 61.18 46.39
CA MET A 175 -24.30 61.56 46.88
C MET A 175 -24.41 61.35 48.39
N ALA A 176 -23.91 60.22 48.91
CA ALA A 176 -23.92 59.92 50.34
C ALA A 176 -23.07 60.93 51.13
N ALA A 177 -21.87 61.28 50.63
CA ALA A 177 -21.02 62.30 51.22
C ALA A 177 -21.69 63.68 51.25
N LYS A 178 -22.35 64.08 50.16
CA LYS A 178 -23.11 65.33 50.09
C LYS A 178 -24.28 65.34 51.08
N ALA A 179 -25.07 64.27 51.12
CA ALA A 179 -26.19 64.13 52.04
C ALA A 179 -25.74 64.18 53.51
N ALA A 180 -24.60 63.57 53.85
CA ALA A 180 -24.02 63.65 55.18
C ALA A 180 -23.60 65.10 55.53
N SER A 181 -23.00 65.83 54.58
CA SER A 181 -22.65 67.25 54.75
C SER A 181 -23.88 68.13 54.95
N GLU A 182 -24.91 67.98 54.12
CA GLU A 182 -26.16 68.74 54.23
C GLU A 182 -26.89 68.43 55.55
N ALA A 183 -26.88 67.16 55.99
CA ALA A 183 -27.42 66.77 57.29
C ALA A 183 -26.65 67.42 58.46
N ALA A 184 -25.33 67.54 58.36
CA ALA A 184 -24.51 68.22 59.37
C ALA A 184 -24.80 69.73 59.43
N GLU A 185 -24.90 70.40 58.28
CA GLU A 185 -25.31 71.82 58.20
C GLU A 185 -26.72 72.05 58.76
N GLY A 186 -27.67 71.18 58.40
CA GLY A 186 -29.02 71.18 58.96
C GLY A 186 -29.02 71.00 60.48
N GLY A 187 -28.17 70.11 60.99
CA GLY A 187 -27.95 69.92 62.44
C GLY A 187 -27.50 71.19 63.15
N GLU A 188 -26.53 71.93 62.58
CA GLU A 188 -26.09 73.22 63.13
C GLU A 188 -27.18 74.30 63.03
N ALA A 189 -27.99 74.31 61.97
CA ALA A 189 -29.15 75.20 61.87
C ALA A 189 -30.17 74.93 63.00
N VAL A 190 -30.54 73.67 63.21
CA VAL A 190 -31.45 73.26 64.29
C VAL A 190 -30.88 73.62 65.66
N LYS A 191 -29.58 73.41 65.89
CA LYS A 191 -28.89 73.78 67.13
C LYS A 191 -28.99 75.28 67.42
N ARG A 192 -28.74 76.13 66.42
CA ARG A 192 -28.94 77.59 66.53
C ARG A 192 -30.39 77.95 66.85
N THR A 193 -31.36 77.27 66.23
CA THR A 193 -32.78 77.47 66.56
C THR A 193 -33.10 77.10 68.00
N VAL A 194 -32.56 75.99 68.51
CA VAL A 194 -32.74 75.58 69.91
C VAL A 194 -32.10 76.57 70.88
N GLU A 195 -30.91 77.09 70.59
CA GLU A 195 -30.27 78.15 71.39
C GLU A 195 -31.11 79.43 71.43
N ALA A 196 -31.64 79.88 70.28
CA ALA A 196 -32.53 81.03 70.20
C ALA A 196 -33.82 80.80 71.01
N MET A 197 -34.43 79.62 70.89
CA MET A 197 -35.61 79.25 71.68
C MET A 197 -35.33 79.22 73.18
N LYS A 198 -34.16 78.73 73.62
CA LYS A 198 -33.73 78.81 75.03
C LYS A 198 -33.59 80.26 75.50
N SER A 199 -33.03 81.14 74.67
CA SER A 199 -32.93 82.58 74.98
C SER A 199 -34.32 83.24 75.12
N ILE A 200 -35.26 82.92 74.22
CA ILE A 200 -36.64 83.39 74.29
C ILE A 200 -37.31 82.90 75.57
N ALA A 201 -37.21 81.61 75.89
CA ALA A 201 -37.77 81.05 77.12
C ALA A 201 -37.21 81.74 78.38
N GLY A 202 -35.90 82.05 78.40
CA GLY A 202 -35.29 82.83 79.48
C GLY A 202 -35.85 84.25 79.60
N LYS A 203 -36.08 84.95 78.47
CA LYS A 203 -36.73 86.28 78.48
C LYS A 203 -38.18 86.21 78.93
N ILE A 204 -38.93 85.19 78.53
CA ILE A 204 -40.31 84.97 78.98
C ILE A 204 -40.33 84.77 80.50
N GLY A 205 -39.39 84.01 81.06
CA GLY A 205 -39.26 83.85 82.52
C GLY A 205 -39.08 85.19 83.26
N ILE A 206 -38.22 86.08 82.73
CA ILE A 206 -38.05 87.43 83.30
C ILE A 206 -39.34 88.25 83.19
N ILE A 207 -40.06 88.16 82.07
CA ILE A 207 -41.35 88.84 81.90
C ILE A 207 -42.39 88.29 82.89
N ASP A 208 -42.40 86.97 83.12
CA ASP A 208 -43.27 86.31 84.10
C ASP A 208 -42.95 86.78 85.52
N ASP A 209 -41.68 86.92 85.87
CA ASP A 209 -41.24 87.49 87.15
C ASP A 209 -41.67 88.96 87.32
N ILE A 210 -41.58 89.78 86.25
CA ILE A 210 -42.03 91.18 86.25
C ILE A 210 -43.55 91.28 86.36
N ALA A 211 -44.30 90.46 85.61
CA ALA A 211 -45.75 90.35 85.75
C ALA A 211 -46.12 89.93 87.17
N TYR A 212 -45.33 89.00 87.73
CA TYR A 212 -45.17 88.62 89.13
C TYR A 212 -45.30 89.81 90.08
N GLN A 213 -44.25 90.63 90.01
CA GLN A 213 -44.08 91.84 90.81
C GLN A 213 -45.15 92.88 90.53
N THR A 214 -45.57 93.06 89.28
CA THR A 214 -46.56 94.07 88.90
C THR A 214 -47.95 93.72 89.46
N ASN A 215 -48.32 92.44 89.48
CA ASN A 215 -49.56 91.96 90.10
C ASN A 215 -49.52 92.03 91.64
N LEU A 216 -48.34 92.03 92.25
CA LEU A 216 -48.14 92.26 93.68
C LEU A 216 -48.13 93.74 94.06
N LEU A 217 -47.91 94.65 93.10
CA LEU A 217 -47.95 96.10 93.28
C LEU A 217 -49.31 96.74 92.92
N ALA A 218 -50.16 96.03 92.18
CA ALA A 218 -51.54 96.43 91.85
C ALA A 218 -52.52 95.99 92.95
#